data_AF-A0A6G2VAJ2-F1
#
_entry.id   AF-A0A6G2VAJ2-F1
#
_cell.length_a   1.000
_cell.length_b   1.000
_cell.length_c   1.000
_cell.angle_alpha   90.00
_cell.angle_beta   90.00
_cell.angle_gamma   90.00
#
_symmetry.space_group_name_H-M   'P 1'
#
loop_
_entity.id
_entity.type
_entity.pdbx_description
1 polymer ?
#
loop_
_entity_poly.entity_id
_entity_poly.type
_entity_poly.pdbx_seq_one_letter_code
_entity_poly.pdbx_strand_id
1 'polypeptide(L)' 'RRVPEADLRRADARALPFPDASLHGYRADKVLHTLDEPDAALREARRVLAPGGRAVLVGQDWDTFVIDSA' A
#
# COMPACT_ATOMS: atom_id res chain seq x y z
N ARG A 1 -1.07 -17.08 6.54
CA ARG A 1 -2.41 -17.65 6.29
C ARG A 1 -2.66 -17.61 4.78
N ARG A 2 -3.03 -18.72 4.14
CA ARG A 2 -3.46 -18.72 2.72
C ARG A 2 -4.93 -18.29 2.64
N VAL A 3 -5.30 -17.58 1.58
CA VAL A 3 -6.66 -17.07 1.35
C VAL A 3 -7.05 -17.32 -0.12
N PRO A 4 -7.40 -18.57 -0.49
CA PRO A 4 -7.65 -18.94 -1.89
C PRO A 4 -8.83 -18.19 -2.51
N GLU A 5 -9.84 -17.86 -1.70
CA GLU A 5 -11.06 -17.14 -2.10
C GLU A 5 -10.86 -15.61 -2.16
N ALA A 6 -9.61 -15.13 -2.14
CA ALA A 6 -9.35 -13.70 -2.23
C ALA A 6 -9.71 -13.18 -3.62
N ASP A 7 -10.36 -12.01 -3.66
CA ASP A 7 -10.59 -11.27 -4.89
C ASP A 7 -9.27 -10.62 -5.35
N LEU A 8 -8.70 -11.13 -6.44
CA LEU A 8 -7.48 -10.61 -7.05
C LEU A 8 -7.81 -9.75 -8.26
N ARG A 9 -7.42 -8.48 -8.20
CA ARG A 9 -7.64 -7.52 -9.28
C ARG A 9 -6.32 -6.91 -9.73
N ARG A 10 -6.15 -6.74 -11.04
CA ARG A 10 -5.07 -5.93 -11.60
C ARG A 10 -5.49 -4.47 -11.54
N ALA A 11 -4.68 -3.64 -10.88
CA ALA A 11 -4.91 -2.20 -10.77
C ALA A 11 -3.59 -1.46 -10.59
N ASP A 12 -3.60 -0.16 -10.86
CA ASP A 12 -2.54 0.75 -10.44
C ASP A 12 -2.81 1.20 -9.00
N ALA A 13 -1.78 1.23 -8.14
CA ALA A 13 -1.94 1.66 -6.76
C ALA A 13 -2.35 3.14 -6.63
N ARG A 14 -2.17 3.94 -7.69
CA ARG A 14 -2.58 5.34 -7.81
C ARG A 14 -4.04 5.51 -8.25
N ALA A 15 -4.71 4.43 -8.69
CA ALA A 15 -6.09 4.43 -9.17
C ALA A 15 -6.76 3.06 -8.92
N LEU A 16 -7.16 2.83 -7.67
CA LEU A 16 -7.79 1.60 -7.21
C LEU A 16 -9.25 1.52 -7.66
N PRO A 17 -9.74 0.34 -8.08
CA PRO A 17 -11.11 0.13 -8.58
C PRO A 17 -12.11 -0.03 -7.42
N PHE A 18 -12.03 0.88 -6.44
CA PHE A 18 -12.90 0.92 -5.28
C PHE A 18 -13.49 2.32 -5.11
N PRO A 19 -14.76 2.44 -4.66
CA PRO A 19 -15.34 3.74 -4.31
C PRO A 19 -14.60 4.41 -3.16
N ASP A 20 -14.82 5.71 -3.02
CA ASP A 20 -14.39 6.48 -1.86
C ASP A 20 -14.95 5.85 -0.59
N ALA A 21 -14.17 5.87 0.50
CA ALA A 21 -14.60 5.46 1.83
C ALA A 21 -15.22 4.04 1.92
N SER A 22 -14.80 3.11 1.08
CA SER A 22 -15.39 1.76 0.97
C SER A 22 -14.63 0.66 1.70
N LEU A 23 -13.36 0.91 2.07
CA LEU A 23 -12.49 -0.08 2.70
C LEU A 23 -12.25 0.26 4.18
N HIS A 24 -12.28 -0.76 5.04
CA HIS A 24 -11.92 -0.61 6.45
C HIS A 24 -10.41 -0.69 6.69
N GLY A 25 -9.69 -1.32 5.76
CA GLY A 25 -8.26 -1.57 5.88
C GLY A 25 -7.55 -1.52 4.54
N TYR A 26 -6.34 -0.99 4.55
CA TYR A 26 -5.42 -0.98 3.42
C TYR A 26 -4.06 -1.52 3.88
N ARG A 27 -3.50 -2.49 3.15
CA ARG A 27 -2.16 -3.02 3.43
C ARG A 27 -1.32 -2.96 2.18
N ALA A 28 -0.13 -2.39 2.30
CA ALA A 28 0.92 -2.45 1.29
C ALA A 28 2.23 -2.93 1.94
N ASP A 29 2.84 -3.96 1.37
CA ASP A 29 4.06 -4.58 1.89
C ASP A 29 5.11 -4.58 0.77
N LYS A 30 6.19 -3.82 0.97
CA LYS A 30 7.28 -3.60 0.01
C LYS A 30 6.80 -3.07 -1.35
N VAL A 31 5.85 -2.11 -1.32
CA VAL A 31 5.31 -1.47 -2.52
C VAL A 31 5.76 -0.02 -2.65
N LEU A 32 5.64 0.79 -1.59
CA LEU A 32 5.77 2.25 -1.76
C LEU A 32 7.15 2.70 -2.27
N HIS A 33 8.23 2.03 -1.87
CA HIS A 33 9.59 2.38 -2.30
C HIS A 33 9.89 2.02 -3.78
N THR A 34 9.00 1.29 -4.45
CA THR A 34 9.17 0.95 -5.87
C THR A 34 8.36 1.84 -6.81
N LEU A 35 7.52 2.72 -6.27
CA LEU A 35 6.67 3.60 -7.06
C LEU A 35 7.40 4.89 -7.39
N ASP A 36 7.25 5.38 -8.63
CA ASP A 36 7.74 6.70 -9.03
C ASP A 36 7.02 7.83 -8.27
N GLU A 37 5.74 7.61 -7.95
CA GLU A 37 4.86 8.58 -7.27
C GLU A 37 4.20 7.97 -6.03
N PRO A 38 4.96 7.70 -4.94
CA PRO A 38 4.42 7.05 -3.74
C PRO A 38 3.31 7.88 -3.08
N ASP A 39 3.40 9.22 -3.13
CA ASP A 39 2.38 10.12 -2.59
C ASP A 39 1.03 9.98 -3.29
N ALA A 40 1.03 9.70 -4.60
CA ALA A 40 -0.20 9.47 -5.34
C ALA A 40 -0.89 8.19 -4.87
N ALA A 41 -0.12 7.12 -4.64
CA ALA A 41 -0.65 5.87 -4.08
C ALA A 41 -1.13 6.05 -2.62
N LEU A 42 -0.47 6.89 -1.82
CA LEU A 42 -0.92 7.20 -0.46
C LEU A 42 -2.24 8.00 -0.45
N ARG A 43 -2.38 8.99 -1.35
CA ARG A 43 -3.65 9.70 -1.53
C ARG A 43 -4.76 8.75 -1.95
N GLU A 44 -4.46 7.82 -2.84
CA GLU A 44 -5.43 6.85 -3.30
C GLU A 44 -5.84 5.85 -2.21
N ALA A 45 -4.87 5.32 -1.44
CA ALA A 45 -5.15 4.51 -0.26
C ALA A 45 -6.01 5.26 0.76
N ARG A 46 -5.77 6.56 0.96
CA ARG A 46 -6.57 7.44 1.83
C ARG A 46 -8.00 7.60 1.28
N ARG A 47 -8.18 7.79 -0.03
CA ARG A 47 -9.47 7.97 -0.69
C ARG A 47 -10.40 6.78 -0.46
N VAL A 48 -9.87 5.56 -0.65
CA VAL A 48 -10.68 4.33 -0.53
C VAL A 48 -10.98 3.94 0.92
N LEU A 49 -10.24 4.45 1.90
CA LEU A 49 -10.45 4.15 3.32
C LEU A 49 -11.66 4.90 3.89
N ALA A 50 -12.57 4.16 4.52
CA ALA A 50 -13.67 4.71 5.30
C ALA A 50 -13.17 5.59 6.46
N PRO A 51 -13.98 6.53 6.98
CA PRO A 51 -13.68 7.21 8.25
C PRO A 51 -13.37 6.19 9.36
N GLY A 52 -12.21 6.34 10.01
CA GLY A 52 -11.72 5.39 11.02
C GLY A 52 -11.01 4.14 10.48
N GLY A 53 -10.99 3.95 9.15
CA GLY A 53 -10.21 2.90 8.49
C GLY A 53 -8.70 3.07 8.67
N ARG A 54 -7.96 1.96 8.58
CA ARG A 54 -6.51 1.95 8.88
C ARG A 54 -5.68 1.52 7.69
N ALA A 55 -4.57 2.22 7.48
CA ALA A 55 -3.50 1.78 6.58
C ALA A 55 -2.38 1.12 7.39
N VAL A 56 -1.85 0.00 6.90
CA VAL A 56 -0.62 -0.63 7.39
C VAL A 56 0.36 -0.70 6.23
N LEU A 57 1.44 0.07 6.34
CA LEU A 57 2.45 0.23 5.32
C LEU A 57 3.75 -0.35 5.84
N VAL A 58 4.28 -1.34 5.15
CA VAL A 58 5.54 -2.00 5.51
C VAL A 58 6.49 -1.85 4.34
N GLY A 59 7.65 -1.28 4.58
CA GLY A 59 8.64 -1.02 3.55
C GLY A 59 10.02 -0.86 4.16
N GLN A 60 11.05 -1.02 3.32
CA GLN A 60 12.41 -0.67 3.69
C GLN A 60 12.64 0.79 3.36
N ASP A 61 13.37 1.45 4.26
CA ASP A 61 14.01 2.71 3.99
C ASP A 61 15.40 2.39 3.43
N TRP A 62 15.56 2.52 2.11
CA TRP A 62 16.80 2.17 1.44
C TRP A 62 17.90 3.21 1.67
N ASP A 63 17.52 4.45 1.98
CA ASP A 63 18.47 5.53 2.24
C ASP A 63 19.22 5.32 3.56
N THR A 64 18.69 4.48 4.45
CA THR A 64 19.32 4.13 5.73
C THR A 64 19.97 2.75 5.73
N PHE A 65 20.11 2.10 4.57
CA PHE A 65 20.77 0.79 4.47
C PHE A 65 22.29 0.92 4.54
N VAL A 66 22.90 0.27 5.54
CA VAL A 66 24.37 0.28 5.76
C VAL A 66 24.88 -1.16 5.71
N ILE A 67 25.97 -1.38 4.97
CA ILE A 67 26.73 -2.64 4.96
C ILE A 67 28.11 -2.36 5.56
N ASP A 68 28.48 -3.13 6.58
CA ASP A 68 29.82 -3.16 7.15
C ASP A 68 30.42 -4.56 6.99
N SER A 69 31.74 -4.66 6.84
CA SER A 69 32.46 -5.91 6.54
C SER A 69 33.49 -6.29 7.61
N ALA A 70 33.39 -5.72 8.81
CA ALA A 70 34.31 -5.98 9.91
C ALA A 70 34.32 -7.46 10.35
#